data_AF-A0A395J6F5-F1
#
_entry.id   AF-A0A395J6F5-F1
#
_cell.length_a   1.000
_cell.length_b   1.000
_cell.length_c   1.000
_cell.angle_alpha   90.00
_cell.angle_beta   90.00
_cell.angle_gamma   90.00
#
_symmetry.space_group_name_H-M   'P 1'
#
loop_
_entity.id
_entity.type
_entity.pdbx_description
1 polymer ?
#
loop_
_entity_poly.entity_id
_entity_poly.type
_entity_poly.pdbx_seq_one_letter_code
_entity_poly.pdbx_strand_id
1 'polypeptide(L)'
;MDVKGAFDAVLPGRLINRLREQGWPNNLVKWIQSFATNRYIKIRLDGETGPKTALNCGLPQGSPISPILFMLYIAPIFWMGNPMKRFGYADDIALLASSDCLQENCEVLQANMQEALDWGKSEGITFDPKKSELIHFYKGHRTLTDAPAVQTEGLRIETKPGPLRWLGVYFDRKLSLKSHVKNPLCKGPKDGHLGLLNKVVLTCARATLPVYKTTNLAVLHEESKLRPAEIELNQTSQLFAVRTTRLDPYHPLRIRADLVKSGNRRLPSSRFARTIVALPPSEQVNPLAHPPWEQRETRAEAELRVVGPLGRSKAQAAKDFKTFYASIPRNDLQVFSDGSKSEGKDGATGGGYIVTQYDIEVARHAFSLGLNAEVFDAEATAATRGAAAALAQPSARFAKDLWIFLDNYEVTLRLGSQFNGSSQSVFDDFLDISRAWAQRPRLPHLPPGEIRIRWVPGHLNILGNEAADKAAKEGAALPPPSNPICTLASLKRLAKVNACKADTQLWNTISPQYYKDLLYGQGV
;
A
#
# COMPACT_ATOMS: atom_id res chain seq x y z
N MET A 1 27.98 4.14 16.33
CA MET A 1 28.82 5.31 16.04
C MET A 1 27.92 6.45 15.67
N ASP A 2 28.27 7.68 16.07
CA ASP A 2 27.48 8.90 15.86
C ASP A 2 28.32 9.92 15.07
N VAL A 3 27.76 10.51 14.02
CA VAL A 3 28.41 11.59 13.27
C VAL A 3 28.21 12.91 14.01
N LYS A 4 29.31 13.57 14.37
CA LYS A 4 29.26 14.86 15.06
C LYS A 4 28.89 15.98 14.07
N GLY A 5 27.73 16.62 14.30
CA GLY A 5 27.32 17.79 13.53
C GLY A 5 27.04 17.47 12.06
N ALA A 6 26.26 16.41 11.79
CA ALA A 6 25.96 15.87 10.46
C ALA A 6 25.77 16.92 9.35
N PHE A 7 24.81 17.86 9.51
CA PHE A 7 24.55 18.88 8.50
C PHE A 7 25.59 19.99 8.46
N ASP A 8 26.16 20.35 9.61
CA ASP A 8 27.03 21.52 9.74
C ASP A 8 28.47 21.23 9.29
N ALA A 9 28.87 19.96 9.31
CA ALA A 9 30.20 19.49 8.96
C ALA A 9 30.41 19.23 7.45
N VAL A 10 29.34 19.21 6.64
CA VAL A 10 29.46 18.91 5.20
C VAL A 10 30.30 19.96 4.48
N LEU A 11 31.37 19.53 3.82
CA LEU A 11 32.21 20.42 3.02
C LEU A 11 31.68 20.50 1.58
N PRO A 12 31.25 21.68 1.08
CA PRO A 12 30.62 21.79 -0.24
C PRO A 12 31.49 21.24 -1.37
N GLY A 13 32.80 21.53 -1.37
CA GLY A 13 33.72 21.02 -2.40
C GLY A 13 33.80 19.49 -2.43
N ARG A 14 33.83 18.84 -1.25
CA ARG A 14 33.83 17.38 -1.12
C ARG A 14 32.51 16.79 -1.59
N LEU A 15 31.38 17.37 -1.17
CA LEU A 15 30.05 16.95 -1.64
C LEU A 15 29.94 16.99 -3.17
N ILE A 16 30.39 18.07 -3.79
CA ILE A 16 30.36 18.19 -5.25
C ILE A 16 31.24 17.15 -5.93
N ASN A 17 32.43 16.88 -5.39
CA ASN A 17 33.29 15.82 -5.93
C ASN A 17 32.65 14.43 -5.80
N ARG A 18 32.05 14.12 -4.63
CA ARG A 18 31.33 12.87 -4.38
C ARG A 18 30.19 12.66 -5.39
N LEU A 19 29.40 13.69 -5.65
CA LEU A 19 28.30 13.59 -6.61
C LEU A 19 28.79 13.37 -8.04
N ARG A 20 29.93 13.94 -8.43
CA ARG A 20 30.54 13.66 -9.74
C ARG A 20 31.02 12.21 -9.84
N GLU A 21 31.69 11.71 -8.80
CA GLU A 21 32.17 10.33 -8.76
C GLU A 21 31.04 9.30 -8.74
N GLN A 22 29.88 9.63 -8.17
CA GLN A 22 28.66 8.82 -8.24
C GLN A 22 27.96 8.86 -9.61
N GLY A 23 28.43 9.67 -10.56
CA GLY A 23 27.88 9.75 -11.91
C GLY A 23 26.62 10.64 -12.05
N TRP A 24 26.38 11.56 -11.12
CA TRP A 24 25.21 12.45 -11.21
C TRP A 24 25.34 13.45 -12.38
N PRO A 25 24.21 13.81 -13.04
CA PRO A 25 24.22 14.76 -14.16
C PRO A 25 24.86 16.12 -13.82
N ASN A 26 25.68 16.65 -14.71
CA ASN A 26 26.45 17.89 -14.49
C ASN A 26 25.57 19.11 -14.16
N ASN A 27 24.39 19.22 -14.78
CA ASN A 27 23.43 20.28 -14.48
C ASN A 27 22.93 20.22 -13.03
N LEU A 28 22.62 19.01 -12.53
CA LEU A 28 22.22 18.80 -11.14
C LEU A 28 23.36 19.11 -10.18
N VAL A 29 24.57 18.66 -10.48
CA VAL A 29 25.77 18.95 -9.66
C VAL A 29 26.02 20.45 -9.57
N LYS A 30 25.90 21.20 -10.67
CA LYS A 30 26.03 22.67 -10.67
C LYS A 30 24.94 23.35 -9.83
N TRP A 31 23.71 22.86 -9.90
CA TRP A 31 22.62 23.38 -9.06
C TRP A 31 22.89 23.14 -7.57
N ILE A 32 23.35 21.93 -7.20
CA ILE A 32 23.74 21.60 -5.82
C ILE A 32 24.93 22.46 -5.36
N GLN A 33 25.88 22.73 -6.26
CA GLN A 33 27.02 23.62 -5.97
C GLN A 33 26.53 25.03 -5.65
N SER A 34 25.62 25.57 -6.46
CA SER A 34 24.98 26.86 -6.19
C SER A 34 24.19 26.86 -4.88
N PHE A 35 23.56 25.74 -4.52
CA PHE A 35 22.80 25.60 -3.27
C PHE A 35 23.71 25.56 -2.03
N ALA A 36 24.88 24.92 -2.12
CA ALA A 36 25.76 24.69 -0.98
C ALA A 36 26.81 25.81 -0.74
N THR A 37 27.06 26.68 -1.72
CA THR A 37 28.11 27.74 -1.67
C THR A 37 27.52 29.14 -1.54
N ASN A 38 28.35 30.13 -1.17
CA ASN A 38 27.97 31.55 -1.01
C ASN A 38 26.74 31.78 -0.10
N ARG A 39 26.65 31.01 0.99
CA ARG A 39 25.55 31.11 1.95
C ARG A 39 25.86 32.13 3.03
N TYR A 40 24.83 32.83 3.51
CA TYR A 40 24.93 33.80 4.60
C TYR A 40 23.79 33.59 5.60
N ILE A 41 24.08 33.80 6.88
CA ILE A 41 23.08 33.83 7.94
C ILE A 41 23.03 35.21 8.60
N LYS A 42 21.86 35.55 9.15
CA LYS A 42 21.64 36.69 10.04
C LYS A 42 20.85 36.20 11.23
N ILE A 43 21.19 36.68 12.41
CA ILE A 43 20.44 36.39 13.64
C ILE A 43 19.50 37.57 13.89
N ARG A 44 18.23 37.30 14.20
CA ARG A 44 17.28 38.31 14.66
C ARG A 44 16.89 38.00 16.10
N LEU A 45 17.11 38.96 17.01
CA LEU A 45 16.74 38.88 18.41
C LEU A 45 16.01 40.17 18.79
N ASP A 46 14.86 40.07 19.44
CA ASP A 46 14.07 41.23 19.93
C ASP A 46 13.80 42.33 18.87
N GLY A 47 13.58 41.91 17.62
CA GLY A 47 13.30 42.82 16.49
C GLY A 47 14.53 43.39 15.79
N GLU A 48 15.70 43.31 16.43
CA GLU A 48 16.98 43.74 15.87
C GLU A 48 17.59 42.62 15.02
N THR A 49 18.08 42.95 13.82
CA THR A 49 18.73 41.98 12.92
C THR A 49 20.23 42.24 12.88
N GLY A 50 21.01 41.27 13.35
CA GLY A 50 22.47 41.32 13.37
C GLY A 50 23.15 41.29 12.00
N PRO A 51 24.48 41.40 11.97
CA PRO A 51 25.27 41.43 10.75
C PRO A 51 25.19 40.11 9.96
N LYS A 52 25.48 40.17 8.65
CA LYS A 52 25.58 38.98 7.80
C LYS A 52 26.86 38.22 8.14
N THR A 53 26.74 36.95 8.47
CA THR A 53 27.88 36.04 8.63
C THR A 53 27.88 35.02 7.48
N ALA A 54 29.01 34.89 6.79
CA ALA A 54 29.18 33.91 5.74
C ALA A 54 29.27 32.49 6.33
N LEU A 55 28.61 31.53 5.68
CA LEU A 55 28.70 30.11 6.00
C LEU A 55 29.58 29.41 4.96
N ASN A 56 30.76 28.96 5.39
CA ASN A 56 31.74 28.30 4.53
C ASN A 56 31.54 26.78 4.44
N CYS A 57 30.77 26.20 5.36
CA CYS A 57 30.48 24.77 5.42
C CYS A 57 29.03 24.50 5.80
N GLY A 58 28.63 23.24 5.65
CA GLY A 58 27.36 22.69 6.03
C GLY A 58 26.27 22.79 4.97
N LEU A 59 25.14 22.16 5.27
CA LEU A 59 23.90 22.19 4.49
C LEU A 59 22.82 22.97 5.25
N PRO A 60 21.89 23.67 4.56
CA PRO A 60 20.79 24.37 5.24
C PRO A 60 19.88 23.40 6.01
N GLN A 61 19.82 23.55 7.33
CA GLN A 61 18.86 22.81 8.16
C GLN A 61 17.43 23.29 7.85
N GLY A 62 16.47 22.36 7.77
CA GLY A 62 15.08 22.64 7.36
C GLY A 62 14.83 22.61 5.85
N SER A 63 15.88 22.47 5.02
CA SER A 63 15.69 22.23 3.59
C SER A 63 15.38 20.75 3.31
N PRO A 64 14.35 20.42 2.48
CA PRO A 64 14.01 19.04 2.14
C PRO A 64 15.14 18.26 1.45
N ILE A 65 16.04 18.95 0.74
CA ILE A 65 17.13 18.30 0.00
C ILE A 65 18.37 18.04 0.87
N SER A 66 18.56 18.78 1.96
CA SER A 66 19.74 18.63 2.82
C SER A 66 19.92 17.22 3.40
N PRO A 67 18.86 16.52 3.89
CA PRO A 67 18.97 15.12 4.32
C PRO A 67 19.42 14.19 3.20
N ILE A 68 18.92 14.39 1.97
CA ILE A 68 19.28 13.56 0.82
C ILE A 68 20.76 13.76 0.47
N LEU A 69 21.21 15.02 0.41
CA LEU A 69 22.60 15.35 0.12
C LEU A 69 23.55 14.84 1.19
N PHE A 70 23.15 14.91 2.47
CA PHE A 70 23.92 14.33 3.56
C PHE A 70 24.06 12.81 3.42
N MET A 71 22.97 12.09 3.10
CA MET A 71 23.04 10.65 2.87
C MET A 71 23.97 10.29 1.69
N LEU A 72 23.92 11.05 0.59
CA LEU A 72 24.81 10.86 -0.55
C LEU A 72 26.28 11.17 -0.21
N TYR A 73 26.51 12.12 0.69
CA TYR A 73 27.83 12.48 1.20
C TYR A 73 28.45 11.35 2.00
N ILE A 74 27.69 10.77 2.95
CA ILE A 74 28.19 9.72 3.82
C ILE A 74 28.14 8.32 3.20
N ALA A 75 27.41 8.13 2.10
CA ALA A 75 27.17 6.84 1.45
C ALA A 75 28.40 5.90 1.36
N PRO A 76 29.62 6.36 1.01
CA PRO A 76 30.78 5.49 0.90
C PRO A 76 31.09 4.67 2.17
N ILE A 77 30.77 5.19 3.36
CA ILE A 77 31.04 4.48 4.62
C ILE A 77 30.36 3.12 4.74
N PHE A 78 29.21 2.97 4.08
CA PHE A 78 28.42 1.74 4.07
C PHE A 78 28.94 0.72 3.03
N TRP A 79 29.78 1.16 2.10
CA TRP A 79 30.35 0.32 1.04
C TRP A 79 31.81 -0.08 1.31
N MET A 80 32.47 0.55 2.28
CA MET A 80 33.82 0.19 2.71
C MET A 80 33.86 -1.15 3.46
N GLY A 81 34.95 -1.88 3.32
CA GLY A 81 35.14 -3.19 3.94
C GLY A 81 34.13 -4.23 3.44
N ASN A 82 33.42 -4.88 4.35
CA ASN A 82 32.32 -5.81 4.02
C ASN A 82 30.96 -5.08 4.13
N PRO A 83 30.30 -4.73 3.00
CA PRO A 83 29.09 -3.90 3.00
C PRO A 83 27.92 -4.53 3.78
N MET A 84 27.86 -5.86 3.88
CA MET A 84 26.79 -6.57 4.59
C MET A 84 26.85 -6.39 6.12
N LYS A 85 27.90 -5.76 6.63
CA LYS A 85 28.20 -5.61 8.06
C LYS A 85 28.17 -4.16 8.55
N ARG A 86 27.77 -3.20 7.70
CA ARG A 86 27.57 -1.78 8.07
C ARG A 86 26.20 -1.32 7.63
N PHE A 87 25.48 -0.67 8.52
CA PHE A 87 24.17 -0.07 8.21
C PHE A 87 23.95 1.15 9.08
N GLY A 88 23.06 2.05 8.67
CA GLY A 88 22.84 3.28 9.40
C GLY A 88 21.59 4.03 8.95
N TYR A 89 21.26 5.07 9.68
CA TYR A 89 20.17 5.98 9.39
C TYR A 89 20.60 7.39 9.77
N ALA A 90 20.66 8.31 8.80
CA ALA A 90 21.18 9.65 9.00
C ALA A 90 22.57 9.63 9.66
N ASP A 91 22.70 10.21 10.86
CA ASP A 91 23.92 10.34 11.65
C ASP A 91 24.29 9.09 12.47
N ASP A 92 23.34 8.16 12.64
CA ASP A 92 23.52 6.91 13.36
C ASP A 92 24.11 5.81 12.46
N ILE A 93 25.32 5.35 12.76
CA ILE A 93 25.99 4.21 12.07
C ILE A 93 26.17 3.01 13.00
N ALA A 94 25.76 1.83 12.54
CA ALA A 94 25.94 0.55 13.21
C ALA A 94 26.94 -0.35 12.45
N LEU A 95 27.79 -1.00 13.24
CA LEU A 95 28.75 -2.01 12.77
C LEU A 95 28.34 -3.36 13.35
N LEU A 96 28.35 -4.40 12.52
CA LEU A 96 27.93 -5.75 12.89
C LEU A 96 29.04 -6.77 12.63
N ALA A 97 29.35 -7.58 13.62
CA ALA A 97 30.21 -8.75 13.47
C ALA A 97 29.48 -10.01 13.97
N SER A 98 29.78 -11.14 13.35
CA SER A 98 29.24 -12.45 13.73
C SER A 98 30.29 -13.51 13.47
N SER A 99 30.56 -14.30 14.51
CA SER A 99 31.40 -15.49 14.53
C SER A 99 31.07 -16.29 15.81
N ASP A 100 31.73 -17.43 16.01
CA ASP A 100 31.56 -18.26 17.21
C ASP A 100 32.35 -17.74 18.43
N CYS A 101 33.11 -16.64 18.28
CA CYS A 101 33.96 -16.05 19.31
C CYS A 101 33.69 -14.55 19.50
N LEU A 102 33.36 -14.11 20.72
CA LEU A 102 33.12 -12.68 21.00
C LEU A 102 34.37 -11.81 20.86
N GLN A 103 35.55 -12.38 21.13
CA GLN A 103 36.83 -11.66 21.01
C GLN A 103 37.15 -11.36 19.55
N GLU A 104 37.02 -12.36 18.67
CA GLU A 104 37.18 -12.20 17.22
C GLU A 104 36.18 -11.17 16.66
N ASN A 105 34.93 -11.19 17.14
CA ASN A 105 33.95 -10.16 16.77
C ASN A 105 34.40 -8.75 17.19
N CYS A 106 35.00 -8.59 18.38
CA CYS A 106 35.52 -7.30 18.81
C CYS A 106 36.70 -6.84 17.95
N GLU A 107 37.60 -7.74 17.56
CA GLU A 107 38.72 -7.42 16.65
C GLU A 107 38.23 -6.94 15.29
N VAL A 108 37.21 -7.61 14.73
CA VAL A 108 36.56 -7.20 13.48
C VAL A 108 35.86 -5.84 13.64
N LEU A 109 35.17 -5.61 14.76
CA LEU A 109 34.53 -4.32 15.04
C LEU A 109 35.55 -3.19 15.21
N GLN A 110 36.68 -3.45 15.88
CA GLN A 110 37.79 -2.49 16.03
C GLN A 110 38.38 -2.10 14.68
N ALA A 111 38.70 -3.08 13.82
CA ALA A 111 39.22 -2.81 12.48
C ALA A 111 38.22 -1.98 11.65
N ASN A 112 36.94 -2.36 11.67
CA ASN A 112 35.89 -1.63 10.95
C ASN A 112 35.69 -0.21 11.48
N MET A 113 35.74 -0.03 12.80
CA MET A 113 35.61 1.28 13.41
C MET A 113 36.82 2.17 13.08
N GLN A 114 38.04 1.63 13.11
CA GLN A 114 39.23 2.38 12.73
C GLN A 114 39.21 2.82 11.27
N GLU A 115 38.82 1.91 10.36
CA GLU A 115 38.65 2.26 8.94
C GLU A 115 37.62 3.37 8.74
N ALA A 116 36.49 3.32 9.46
CA ALA A 116 35.49 4.37 9.43
C ALA A 116 36.02 5.71 9.97
N LEU A 117 36.80 5.70 11.06
CA LEU A 117 37.42 6.89 11.64
C LEU A 117 38.44 7.52 10.68
N ASP A 118 39.30 6.70 10.06
CA ASP A 118 40.34 7.16 9.14
C ASP A 118 39.73 7.73 7.86
N TRP A 119 38.69 7.09 7.32
CA TRP A 119 37.90 7.63 6.22
C TRP A 119 37.17 8.92 6.62
N GLY A 120 36.63 8.99 7.83
CA GLY A 120 36.02 10.20 8.35
C GLY A 120 36.99 11.37 8.32
N LYS A 121 38.22 11.16 8.81
CA LYS A 121 39.28 12.18 8.78
C LYS A 121 39.62 12.64 7.35
N SER A 122 39.69 11.72 6.38
CA SER A 122 40.02 12.07 5.00
C SER A 122 38.89 12.84 4.28
N GLU A 123 37.64 12.58 4.64
CA GLU A 123 36.45 13.25 4.09
C GLU A 123 35.94 14.41 4.96
N GLY A 124 36.65 14.79 6.02
CA GLY A 124 36.26 15.90 6.91
C GLY A 124 35.02 15.61 7.77
N ILE A 125 34.69 14.34 7.98
CA ILE A 125 33.62 13.87 8.87
C ILE A 125 34.23 13.52 10.22
N THR A 126 33.72 14.11 11.29
CA THR A 126 34.14 13.79 12.66
C THR A 126 33.11 12.87 13.31
N PHE A 127 33.55 11.74 13.83
CA PHE A 127 32.71 10.87 14.66
C PHE A 127 32.84 11.26 16.15
N ASP A 128 31.84 10.91 16.95
CA ASP A 128 31.91 10.99 18.41
C ASP A 128 32.05 9.58 19.02
N PRO A 129 33.29 9.10 19.26
CA PRO A 129 33.48 7.75 19.79
C PRO A 129 32.93 7.60 21.22
N LYS A 130 32.79 8.69 22.00
CA LYS A 130 32.26 8.63 23.37
C LYS A 130 30.77 8.28 23.42
N LYS A 131 30.03 8.56 22.34
CA LYS A 131 28.62 8.17 22.20
C LYS A 131 28.44 6.75 21.66
N SER A 132 29.52 6.06 21.29
CA SER A 132 29.42 4.71 20.76
C SER A 132 29.05 3.73 21.88
N GLU A 133 28.15 2.80 21.57
CA GLU A 133 27.69 1.77 22.50
C GLU A 133 27.91 0.38 21.87
N LEU A 134 28.20 -0.61 22.72
CA LEU A 134 28.45 -2.00 22.32
C LEU A 134 27.41 -2.93 22.97
N ILE A 135 26.89 -3.88 22.19
CA ILE A 135 26.03 -4.95 22.68
C ILE A 135 26.41 -6.29 22.03
N HIS A 136 26.56 -7.33 22.85
CA HIS A 136 26.83 -8.70 22.40
C HIS A 136 25.55 -9.52 22.37
N PHE A 137 25.24 -10.16 21.25
CA PHE A 137 24.13 -11.11 21.13
C PHE A 137 24.65 -12.55 21.13
N TYR A 138 24.43 -13.31 22.22
CA TYR A 138 24.89 -14.70 22.33
C TYR A 138 23.89 -15.58 23.10
N LYS A 139 23.89 -16.88 22.79
CA LYS A 139 22.89 -17.86 23.27
C LYS A 139 23.09 -18.33 24.73
N GLY A 140 24.14 -17.91 25.42
CA GLY A 140 24.40 -18.31 26.81
C GLY A 140 23.42 -17.71 27.81
N HIS A 141 23.19 -18.38 28.95
CA HIS A 141 22.28 -17.91 30.00
C HIS A 141 22.91 -16.93 31.01
N ARG A 142 24.21 -17.07 31.26
CA ARG A 142 24.96 -16.20 32.18
C ARG A 142 25.20 -14.83 31.55
N THR A 143 25.19 -13.79 32.38
CA THR A 143 25.72 -12.48 32.01
C THR A 143 27.25 -12.58 32.10
N LEU A 144 27.95 -12.20 31.03
CA LEU A 144 29.41 -12.11 31.05
C LEU A 144 29.79 -10.94 31.95
N THR A 145 30.54 -11.20 33.01
CA THR A 145 31.14 -10.18 33.87
C THR A 145 32.34 -9.52 33.19
N ASP A 146 33.11 -10.29 32.41
CA ASP A 146 34.26 -9.83 31.62
C ASP A 146 34.00 -10.05 30.12
N ALA A 147 33.06 -9.30 29.55
CA ALA A 147 32.83 -9.34 28.11
C ALA A 147 33.96 -8.62 27.36
N PRO A 148 34.42 -9.14 26.21
CA PRO A 148 35.32 -8.42 25.32
C PRO A 148 34.82 -7.03 24.96
N ALA A 149 35.73 -6.06 24.95
CA ALA A 149 35.46 -4.65 24.65
C ALA A 149 36.10 -4.26 23.32
N VAL A 150 35.59 -3.20 22.69
CA VAL A 150 36.17 -2.61 21.48
C VAL A 150 37.09 -1.46 21.88
N GLN A 151 38.34 -1.49 21.46
CA GLN A 151 39.35 -0.46 21.73
C GLN A 151 39.68 0.35 20.46
N THR A 152 39.58 1.68 20.52
CA THR A 152 39.92 2.59 19.41
C THR A 152 40.41 3.94 19.93
N GLU A 153 41.50 4.49 19.38
CA GLU A 153 42.01 5.85 19.65
C GLU A 153 42.01 6.29 21.13
N GLY A 154 42.42 5.39 22.04
CA GLY A 154 42.47 5.65 23.48
C GLY A 154 41.13 5.56 24.22
N LEU A 155 40.05 5.14 23.55
CA LEU A 155 38.74 4.88 24.14
C LEU A 155 38.45 3.38 24.14
N ARG A 156 37.95 2.89 25.28
CA ARG A 156 37.50 1.51 25.48
C ARG A 156 35.98 1.49 25.57
N ILE A 157 35.33 0.91 24.57
CA ILE A 157 33.88 0.80 24.46
C ILE A 157 33.45 -0.55 25.02
N GLU A 158 32.90 -0.52 26.23
CA GLU A 158 32.43 -1.70 26.94
C GLU A 158 30.92 -1.87 26.79
N THR A 159 30.45 -3.10 27.02
CA THR A 159 29.01 -3.35 27.12
C THR A 159 28.45 -2.72 28.39
N LYS A 160 27.47 -1.84 28.23
CA LYS A 160 26.76 -1.25 29.38
C LYS A 160 25.72 -2.24 29.93
N PRO A 161 25.48 -2.24 31.25
CA PRO A 161 24.39 -3.02 31.83
C PRO A 161 23.03 -2.44 31.40
N GLY A 162 22.19 -3.27 30.77
CA GLY A 162 20.84 -2.88 30.34
C GLY A 162 20.62 -2.98 28.83
N PRO A 163 19.42 -2.62 28.35
CA PRO A 163 19.12 -2.61 26.91
C PRO A 163 19.77 -1.41 26.21
N LEU A 164 20.32 -1.64 25.02
CA LEU A 164 20.86 -0.60 24.14
C LEU A 164 19.72 0.04 23.34
N ARG A 165 19.69 1.37 23.24
CA ARG A 165 18.71 2.10 22.44
C ARG A 165 19.30 2.40 21.06
N TRP A 166 18.67 1.91 20.00
CA TRP A 166 19.07 2.18 18.62
C TRP A 166 17.84 2.56 17.80
N LEU A 167 17.85 3.74 17.17
CA LEU A 167 16.73 4.27 16.36
C LEU A 167 15.37 4.21 17.08
N GLY A 168 15.36 4.46 18.39
CA GLY A 168 14.15 4.40 19.23
C GLY A 168 13.73 3.01 19.70
N VAL A 169 14.40 1.94 19.28
CA VAL A 169 14.14 0.56 19.71
C VAL A 169 15.13 0.15 20.79
N TYR A 170 14.66 -0.54 21.83
CA TYR A 170 15.50 -1.02 22.92
C TYR A 170 15.84 -2.50 22.73
N PHE A 171 17.10 -2.80 22.46
CA PHE A 171 17.61 -4.15 22.26
C PHE A 171 18.22 -4.67 23.56
N ASP A 172 17.69 -5.77 24.07
CA ASP A 172 18.33 -6.52 25.15
C ASP A 172 19.23 -7.62 24.57
N ARG A 173 20.19 -8.11 25.37
CA ARG A 173 21.12 -9.19 25.01
C ARG A 173 20.46 -10.42 24.38
N LYS A 174 19.23 -10.74 24.82
CA LYS A 174 18.47 -11.91 24.36
C LYS A 174 17.62 -11.65 23.12
N LEU A 175 17.62 -10.42 22.59
CA LEU A 175 16.70 -9.95 21.56
C LEU A 175 15.23 -10.27 21.90
N SER A 176 14.89 -10.27 23.18
CA SER A 176 13.53 -10.56 23.64
C SER A 176 12.59 -9.39 23.44
N LEU A 177 13.13 -8.17 23.26
CA LEU A 177 12.40 -6.89 23.14
C LEU A 177 11.49 -6.59 24.33
N LYS A 178 11.59 -7.36 25.43
CA LYS A 178 10.77 -7.17 26.64
C LYS A 178 11.02 -5.79 27.24
N SER A 179 12.28 -5.33 27.23
CA SER A 179 12.65 -4.02 27.76
C SER A 179 12.08 -2.89 26.91
N HIS A 180 12.04 -3.04 25.59
CA HIS A 180 11.36 -2.09 24.69
C HIS A 180 9.87 -2.00 25.02
N VAL A 181 9.19 -3.14 25.14
CA VAL A 181 7.76 -3.19 25.51
C VAL A 181 7.51 -2.67 26.94
N LYS A 182 8.51 -2.73 27.83
CA LYS A 182 8.41 -2.28 29.22
C LYS A 182 8.80 -0.81 29.45
N ASN A 183 9.43 -0.14 28.50
CA ASN A 183 9.91 1.24 28.66
C ASN A 183 8.74 2.23 28.82
N PRO A 184 8.76 3.19 29.76
CA PRO A 184 7.72 4.24 29.92
C PRO A 184 7.45 5.12 28.69
N LEU A 185 8.39 5.28 27.77
CA LEU A 185 8.16 5.94 26.48
C LEU A 185 7.34 5.05 25.52
N CYS A 186 7.40 3.72 25.73
CA CYS A 186 6.52 2.73 25.08
C CYS A 186 5.30 2.33 25.94
N LYS A 187 5.35 2.69 27.23
CA LYS A 187 4.36 2.55 28.28
C LYS A 187 4.10 3.92 28.89
N GLY A 188 3.38 4.77 28.16
CA GLY A 188 2.71 5.91 28.79
C GLY A 188 1.95 5.43 30.05
N PRO A 189 1.68 6.32 31.02
CA PRO A 189 1.19 5.96 32.34
C PRO A 189 -0.07 5.10 32.22
N LYS A 190 0.02 3.83 32.66
CA LYS A 190 -1.03 2.79 32.73
C LYS A 190 -1.81 2.46 31.45
N ASP A 191 -1.55 3.17 30.37
CA ASP A 191 -2.17 3.03 29.06
C ASP A 191 -1.05 2.76 28.05
N GLY A 192 -0.96 1.55 27.48
CA GLY A 192 -0.02 1.27 26.38
C GLY A 192 -0.25 2.21 25.17
N HIS A 193 0.55 2.10 24.10
CA HIS A 193 0.37 2.92 22.87
C HIS A 193 -1.09 3.02 22.41
N LEU A 194 -1.85 1.95 22.59
CA LEU A 194 -3.28 1.90 22.28
C LEU A 194 -4.12 2.88 23.11
N GLY A 195 -3.84 3.02 24.41
CA GLY A 195 -4.54 3.97 25.26
C GLY A 195 -4.11 5.43 25.03
N LEU A 196 -2.87 5.67 24.59
CA LEU A 196 -2.47 7.00 24.06
C LEU A 196 -3.25 7.35 22.79
N LEU A 197 -3.35 6.42 21.83
CA LEU A 197 -4.17 6.61 20.62
C LEU A 197 -5.63 6.83 21.00
N ASN A 198 -6.16 6.07 21.96
CA ASN A 198 -7.53 6.24 22.40
C ASN A 198 -7.77 7.61 23.06
N LYS A 199 -6.81 8.15 23.81
CA LYS A 199 -6.89 9.53 24.35
C LYS A 199 -6.96 10.57 23.23
N VAL A 200 -6.20 10.40 22.15
CA VAL A 200 -6.26 11.29 20.98
C VAL A 200 -7.64 11.20 20.33
N VAL A 201 -8.12 9.98 20.05
CA VAL A 201 -9.46 9.76 19.47
C VAL A 201 -10.55 10.41 20.32
N LEU A 202 -10.52 10.23 21.64
CA LEU A 202 -11.50 10.81 22.56
C LEU A 202 -11.42 12.33 22.63
N THR A 203 -10.21 12.91 22.54
CA THR A 203 -10.04 14.37 22.45
C THR A 203 -10.63 14.92 21.16
N CYS A 204 -10.37 14.26 20.02
CA CYS A 204 -10.96 14.61 18.73
C CYS A 204 -12.49 14.49 18.78
N ALA A 205 -13.03 13.39 19.30
CA ALA A 205 -14.48 13.18 19.39
C ALA A 205 -15.18 14.27 20.21
N ARG A 206 -14.57 14.70 21.33
CA ARG A 206 -15.10 15.81 22.14
C ARG A 206 -15.05 17.15 21.42
N ALA A 207 -14.00 17.40 20.65
CA ALA A 207 -13.87 18.62 19.84
C ALA A 207 -14.88 18.64 18.68
N THR A 208 -15.16 17.49 18.06
CA THR A 208 -16.15 17.36 16.98
C THR A 208 -17.59 17.57 17.46
N LEU A 209 -17.93 17.07 18.65
CA LEU A 209 -19.30 17.11 19.21
C LEU A 209 -19.55 18.24 20.23
N PRO A 210 -18.67 19.23 20.32
CA PRO A 210 -18.44 20.08 21.51
C PRO A 210 -19.06 19.62 22.85
N VAL A 211 -18.69 18.45 23.37
CA VAL A 211 -19.27 17.89 24.61
C VAL A 211 -18.33 17.90 25.82
N TYR A 212 -18.91 17.87 27.02
CA TYR A 212 -18.18 17.82 28.29
C TYR A 212 -17.30 16.56 28.43
N LYS A 213 -16.25 16.68 29.26
CA LYS A 213 -15.32 15.57 29.54
C LYS A 213 -16.02 14.35 30.18
N THR A 214 -17.10 14.60 30.92
CA THR A 214 -17.92 13.62 31.66
C THR A 214 -18.93 12.87 30.79
N THR A 215 -19.08 13.24 29.51
CA THR A 215 -19.97 12.54 28.58
C THR A 215 -19.60 11.06 28.47
N ASN A 216 -20.61 10.19 28.43
CA ASN A 216 -20.44 8.75 28.32
C ASN A 216 -19.62 8.40 27.07
N LEU A 217 -18.58 7.56 27.23
CA LEU A 217 -17.65 7.22 26.15
C LEU A 217 -18.32 6.46 25.00
N ALA A 218 -19.30 5.60 25.28
CA ALA A 218 -20.02 4.85 24.25
C ALA A 218 -20.80 5.81 23.34
N VAL A 219 -21.52 6.75 23.94
CA VAL A 219 -22.27 7.80 23.23
C VAL A 219 -21.32 8.69 22.42
N LEU A 220 -20.19 9.06 23.01
CA LEU A 220 -19.19 9.88 22.34
C LEU A 220 -18.66 9.22 21.05
N HIS A 221 -18.38 7.91 21.07
CA HIS A 221 -17.95 7.17 19.88
C HIS A 221 -19.05 7.06 18.82
N GLU A 222 -20.28 6.76 19.23
CA GLU A 222 -21.42 6.60 18.31
C GLU A 222 -21.81 7.91 17.62
N GLU A 223 -21.89 9.01 18.36
CA GLU A 223 -22.28 10.31 17.81
C GLU A 223 -21.17 10.94 16.95
N SER A 224 -19.90 10.74 17.32
CA SER A 224 -18.77 11.31 16.55
C SER A 224 -18.44 10.49 15.31
N LYS A 225 -19.00 9.28 15.19
CA LYS A 225 -18.62 8.26 14.20
C LYS A 225 -17.13 7.94 14.22
N LEU A 226 -16.43 8.21 15.33
CA LEU A 226 -15.04 7.85 15.56
C LEU A 226 -14.98 6.58 16.38
N ARG A 227 -14.32 5.54 15.85
CA ARG A 227 -14.18 4.26 16.53
C ARG A 227 -13.06 4.25 17.55
N PRO A 228 -13.15 3.43 18.61
CA PRO A 228 -12.05 3.16 19.51
C PRO A 228 -10.79 2.70 18.76
N ALA A 229 -9.63 3.10 19.28
CA ALA A 229 -8.34 2.83 18.65
C ALA A 229 -8.06 1.33 18.43
N GLU A 230 -8.64 0.44 19.24
CA GLU A 230 -8.46 -1.02 19.09
C GLU A 230 -9.15 -1.58 17.85
N ILE A 231 -10.36 -1.12 17.57
CA ILE A 231 -11.14 -1.56 16.40
C ILE A 231 -10.43 -1.10 15.13
N GLU A 232 -9.98 0.16 15.10
CA GLU A 232 -9.20 0.71 13.98
C GLU A 232 -7.86 0.01 13.77
N LEU A 233 -7.16 -0.32 14.87
CA LEU A 233 -5.90 -1.07 14.80
C LEU A 233 -6.13 -2.48 14.26
N ASN A 234 -7.22 -3.15 14.66
CA ASN A 234 -7.57 -4.47 14.15
C ASN A 234 -7.97 -4.43 12.67
N GLN A 235 -8.76 -3.44 12.24
CA GLN A 235 -9.08 -3.22 10.83
C GLN A 235 -7.80 -2.99 10.01
N THR A 236 -6.90 -2.12 10.50
CA THR A 236 -5.62 -1.82 9.85
C THR A 236 -4.74 -3.08 9.76
N SER A 237 -4.69 -3.89 10.82
CA SER A 237 -3.98 -5.17 10.83
C SER A 237 -4.54 -6.15 9.81
N GLN A 238 -5.86 -6.23 9.65
CA GLN A 238 -6.52 -7.06 8.64
C GLN A 238 -6.20 -6.56 7.23
N LEU A 239 -6.30 -5.26 6.96
CA LEU A 239 -5.94 -4.66 5.67
C LEU A 239 -4.45 -4.86 5.34
N PHE A 240 -3.58 -4.82 6.34
CA PHE A 240 -2.16 -5.12 6.17
C PHE A 240 -1.93 -6.59 5.81
N ALA A 241 -2.64 -7.52 6.46
CA ALA A 241 -2.60 -8.93 6.11
C ALA A 241 -3.10 -9.14 4.66
N VAL A 242 -4.19 -8.50 4.26
CA VAL A 242 -4.67 -8.49 2.86
C VAL A 242 -3.59 -7.94 1.91
N ARG A 243 -2.88 -6.88 2.29
CA ARG A 243 -1.79 -6.34 1.46
C ARG A 243 -0.68 -7.36 1.19
N THR A 244 -0.42 -8.30 2.11
CA THR A 244 0.59 -9.33 1.88
C THR A 244 0.27 -10.25 0.69
N THR A 245 -1.01 -10.41 0.32
CA THR A 245 -1.40 -11.22 -0.84
C THR A 245 -0.99 -10.59 -2.18
N ARG A 246 -0.70 -9.28 -2.18
CA ARG A 246 -0.25 -8.50 -3.34
C ARG A 246 1.23 -8.16 -3.32
N LEU A 247 1.97 -8.61 -2.31
CA LEU A 247 3.40 -8.39 -2.27
C LEU A 247 4.10 -9.38 -3.21
N ASP A 248 5.25 -8.96 -3.72
CA ASP A 248 6.11 -9.80 -4.53
C ASP A 248 6.45 -11.10 -3.78
N PRO A 249 6.51 -12.27 -4.45
CA PRO A 249 6.83 -13.54 -3.80
C PRO A 249 8.15 -13.55 -3.02
N TYR A 250 9.14 -12.74 -3.42
CA TYR A 250 10.42 -12.60 -2.74
C TYR A 250 10.39 -11.57 -1.60
N HIS A 251 9.28 -10.86 -1.40
CA HIS A 251 9.16 -9.91 -0.31
C HIS A 251 9.21 -10.63 1.06
N PRO A 252 10.05 -10.20 2.03
CA PRO A 252 10.21 -10.91 3.30
C PRO A 252 8.91 -11.16 4.09
N LEU A 253 7.99 -10.19 4.06
CA LEU A 253 6.67 -10.35 4.69
C LEU A 253 5.75 -11.34 3.96
N ARG A 254 5.90 -11.50 2.63
CA ARG A 254 5.15 -12.50 1.86
C ARG A 254 5.68 -13.89 2.18
N ILE A 255 7.00 -14.08 2.13
CA ILE A 255 7.66 -15.32 2.55
C ILE A 255 7.23 -15.71 3.96
N ARG A 256 7.23 -14.76 4.90
CA ARG A 256 6.78 -15.01 6.27
C ARG A 256 5.30 -15.38 6.34
N ALA A 257 4.42 -14.72 5.58
CA ALA A 257 3.00 -15.05 5.53
C ALA A 257 2.76 -16.48 4.99
N ASP A 258 3.49 -16.88 3.97
CA ASP A 258 3.38 -18.22 3.36
C ASP A 258 3.88 -19.30 4.33
N LEU A 259 4.98 -19.05 5.06
CA LEU A 259 5.44 -19.93 6.14
C LEU A 259 4.44 -20.05 7.31
N VAL A 260 3.70 -18.98 7.61
CA VAL A 260 2.61 -19.02 8.60
C VAL A 260 1.47 -19.91 8.09
N LYS A 261 1.06 -19.73 6.83
CA LYS A 261 -0.02 -20.53 6.21
C LYS A 261 0.34 -22.00 6.09
N SER A 262 1.61 -22.34 5.87
CA SER A 262 2.08 -23.73 5.80
C SER A 262 2.13 -24.44 7.16
N GLY A 263 1.68 -23.80 8.25
CA GLY A 263 1.63 -24.41 9.57
C GLY A 263 2.99 -24.57 10.26
N ASN A 264 3.98 -23.75 9.91
CA ASN A 264 5.32 -23.84 10.51
C ASN A 264 5.29 -23.50 12.02
N ARG A 265 5.35 -24.55 12.85
CA ARG A 265 5.27 -24.48 14.33
C ARG A 265 6.42 -23.72 14.99
N ARG A 266 7.50 -23.39 14.26
CA ARG A 266 8.64 -22.62 14.79
C ARG A 266 8.39 -21.10 14.83
N LEU A 267 7.30 -20.62 14.22
CA LEU A 267 6.99 -19.19 14.20
C LEU A 267 6.21 -18.76 15.46
N PRO A 268 6.59 -17.64 16.11
CA PRO A 268 5.88 -17.14 17.29
C PRO A 268 4.45 -16.70 16.95
N SER A 269 3.50 -16.99 17.85
CA SER A 269 2.08 -16.57 17.76
C SER A 269 1.93 -15.05 17.91
N SER A 270 2.20 -14.35 16.83
CA SER A 270 2.06 -12.89 16.70
C SER A 270 0.66 -12.50 16.21
N ARG A 271 0.25 -11.24 16.43
CA ARG A 271 -0.99 -10.69 15.86
C ARG A 271 -1.00 -10.85 14.34
N PHE A 272 0.14 -10.57 13.68
CA PHE A 272 0.35 -10.83 12.25
C PHE A 272 0.06 -12.28 11.87
N ALA A 273 0.67 -13.26 12.55
CA ALA A 273 0.47 -14.67 12.25
C ALA A 273 -1.01 -15.09 12.40
N ARG A 274 -1.68 -14.65 13.47
CA ARG A 274 -3.11 -14.92 13.67
C ARG A 274 -3.98 -14.32 12.58
N THR A 275 -3.71 -13.08 12.18
CA THR A 275 -4.46 -12.42 11.10
C THR A 275 -4.23 -13.12 9.76
N ILE A 276 -3.01 -13.57 9.46
CA ILE A 276 -2.70 -14.32 8.23
C ILE A 276 -3.43 -15.67 8.19
N VAL A 277 -3.46 -16.41 9.30
CA VAL A 277 -4.21 -17.69 9.39
C VAL A 277 -5.72 -17.47 9.24
N ALA A 278 -6.24 -16.35 9.73
CA ALA A 278 -7.66 -16.01 9.62
C ALA A 278 -8.08 -15.50 8.24
N LEU A 279 -7.15 -15.24 7.31
CA LEU A 279 -7.51 -14.80 5.96
C LEU A 279 -8.10 -15.97 5.16
N PRO A 280 -9.25 -15.78 4.51
CA PRO A 280 -9.80 -16.81 3.63
C PRO A 280 -8.91 -17.02 2.39
N PRO A 281 -9.06 -18.17 1.71
CA PRO A 281 -8.47 -18.39 0.39
C PRO A 281 -8.79 -17.22 -0.53
N SER A 282 -7.78 -16.68 -1.19
CA SER A 282 -7.88 -15.42 -1.93
C SER A 282 -7.06 -15.45 -3.21
N GLU A 283 -7.46 -14.60 -4.15
CA GLU A 283 -6.74 -14.45 -5.41
C GLU A 283 -5.30 -13.98 -5.17
N GLN A 284 -4.42 -14.39 -6.08
CA GLN A 284 -3.06 -13.88 -6.11
C GLN A 284 -2.98 -12.76 -7.14
N VAL A 285 -2.51 -11.61 -6.70
CA VAL A 285 -2.21 -10.47 -7.58
C VAL A 285 -0.70 -10.39 -7.70
N ASN A 286 -0.19 -10.51 -8.92
CA ASN A 286 1.20 -10.29 -9.23
C ASN A 286 1.48 -8.78 -9.33
N PRO A 287 2.15 -8.17 -8.34
CA PRO A 287 2.43 -6.74 -8.38
C PRO A 287 3.41 -6.34 -9.48
N LEU A 288 4.22 -7.30 -9.97
CA LEU A 288 5.22 -7.13 -11.01
C LEU A 288 4.78 -7.69 -12.36
N ALA A 289 3.48 -7.96 -12.55
CA ALA A 289 2.94 -8.43 -13.84
C ALA A 289 3.33 -7.51 -15.00
N HIS A 290 3.54 -6.22 -14.72
CA HIS A 290 3.95 -5.23 -15.69
C HIS A 290 5.13 -4.40 -15.16
N PRO A 291 6.11 -4.07 -16.02
CA PRO A 291 7.24 -3.26 -15.63
C PRO A 291 6.83 -1.87 -15.12
N PRO A 292 7.43 -1.36 -14.04
CA PRO A 292 7.08 -0.06 -13.48
C PRO A 292 7.44 1.13 -14.39
N TRP A 293 8.28 0.93 -15.40
CA TRP A 293 8.65 1.93 -16.40
C TRP A 293 7.77 1.93 -17.64
N GLU A 294 6.81 1.00 -17.76
CA GLU A 294 5.87 0.99 -18.87
C GLU A 294 4.90 2.16 -18.73
N GLN A 295 4.78 2.97 -19.80
CA GLN A 295 3.84 4.10 -19.81
C GLN A 295 2.41 3.55 -19.80
N ARG A 296 1.69 3.87 -18.73
CA ARG A 296 0.29 3.49 -18.58
C ARG A 296 -0.60 4.58 -19.15
N GLU A 297 -1.67 4.16 -19.80
CA GLU A 297 -2.78 5.05 -20.15
C GLU A 297 -3.19 5.84 -18.91
N THR A 298 -3.18 7.16 -19.04
CA THR A 298 -3.60 8.06 -17.98
C THR A 298 -5.10 7.95 -17.79
N ARG A 299 -5.61 8.33 -16.60
CA ARG A 299 -7.05 8.33 -16.37
C ARG A 299 -7.78 9.18 -17.41
N ALA A 300 -7.26 10.37 -17.74
CA ALA A 300 -7.88 11.25 -18.73
C ALA A 300 -7.99 10.61 -20.13
N GLU A 301 -6.96 9.90 -20.58
CA GLU A 301 -6.99 9.15 -21.85
C GLU A 301 -8.03 8.03 -21.82
N ALA A 302 -8.08 7.26 -20.72
CA ALA A 302 -9.09 6.21 -20.55
C ALA A 302 -10.52 6.78 -20.55
N GLU A 303 -10.75 7.93 -19.91
CA GLU A 303 -12.05 8.60 -19.85
C GLU A 303 -12.52 9.08 -21.25
N LEU A 304 -11.57 9.54 -22.08
CA LEU A 304 -11.84 9.89 -23.48
C LEU A 304 -12.15 8.64 -24.32
N ARG A 305 -11.40 7.55 -24.14
CA ARG A 305 -11.60 6.27 -24.84
C ARG A 305 -12.98 5.69 -24.58
N VAL A 306 -13.43 5.66 -23.33
CA VAL A 306 -14.72 5.02 -22.95
C VAL A 306 -15.92 5.95 -23.04
N VAL A 307 -15.69 7.23 -23.31
CA VAL A 307 -16.72 8.28 -23.34
C VAL A 307 -17.52 8.30 -22.04
N GLY A 308 -16.81 8.58 -20.93
CA GLY A 308 -17.39 8.62 -19.59
C GLY A 308 -18.50 9.67 -19.38
N PRO A 309 -19.01 9.83 -18.14
CA PRO A 309 -20.04 10.79 -17.80
C PRO A 309 -19.66 12.23 -18.15
N LEU A 310 -18.37 12.60 -18.08
CA LEU A 310 -17.79 13.88 -18.52
C LEU A 310 -18.62 15.12 -18.11
N GLY A 311 -19.23 15.10 -16.92
CA GLY A 311 -20.06 16.20 -16.40
C GLY A 311 -21.49 16.28 -16.99
N ARG A 312 -21.89 15.35 -17.86
CA ARG A 312 -23.24 15.27 -18.43
C ARG A 312 -24.26 14.75 -17.41
N SER A 313 -25.52 15.15 -17.56
CA SER A 313 -26.61 14.53 -16.81
C SER A 313 -26.87 13.09 -17.31
N LYS A 314 -27.43 12.23 -16.45
CA LYS A 314 -27.80 10.85 -16.82
C LYS A 314 -28.69 10.80 -18.07
N ALA A 315 -29.66 11.71 -18.18
CA ALA A 315 -30.58 11.79 -19.32
C ALA A 315 -29.87 12.22 -20.62
N GLN A 316 -28.96 13.20 -20.54
CA GLN A 316 -28.14 13.62 -21.68
C GLN A 316 -27.24 12.47 -22.16
N ALA A 317 -26.55 11.82 -21.22
CA ALA A 317 -25.70 10.67 -21.54
C ALA A 317 -26.49 9.52 -22.19
N ALA A 318 -27.73 9.26 -21.76
CA ALA A 318 -28.57 8.24 -22.40
C ALA A 318 -29.00 8.63 -23.81
N LYS A 319 -29.31 9.90 -24.06
CA LYS A 319 -29.64 10.39 -25.41
C LYS A 319 -28.43 10.25 -26.34
N ASP A 320 -27.27 10.71 -25.90
CA ASP A 320 -26.02 10.63 -26.66
C ASP A 320 -25.64 9.17 -26.94
N PHE A 321 -25.82 8.29 -25.95
CA PHE A 321 -25.59 6.86 -26.12
C PHE A 321 -26.56 6.27 -27.15
N LYS A 322 -27.86 6.56 -27.10
CA LYS A 322 -28.84 6.05 -28.07
C LYS A 322 -28.53 6.52 -29.49
N THR A 323 -28.14 7.78 -29.67
CA THR A 323 -27.70 8.30 -30.98
C THR A 323 -26.45 7.59 -31.48
N PHE A 324 -25.47 7.38 -30.61
CA PHE A 324 -24.27 6.62 -30.96
C PHE A 324 -24.56 5.16 -31.26
N TYR A 325 -25.38 4.50 -30.44
CA TYR A 325 -25.74 3.09 -30.58
C TYR A 325 -26.40 2.82 -31.94
N ALA A 326 -27.27 3.73 -32.40
CA ALA A 326 -27.88 3.67 -33.72
C ALA A 326 -26.88 3.83 -34.89
N SER A 327 -25.68 4.36 -34.64
CA SER A 327 -24.62 4.51 -35.65
C SER A 327 -23.72 3.27 -35.79
N ILE A 328 -23.85 2.29 -34.89
CA ILE A 328 -23.03 1.08 -34.92
C ILE A 328 -23.47 0.19 -36.09
N PRO A 329 -22.53 -0.32 -36.91
CA PRO A 329 -22.84 -1.27 -37.97
C PRO A 329 -23.56 -2.51 -37.42
N ARG A 330 -24.69 -2.91 -38.04
CA ARG A 330 -25.50 -4.05 -37.55
C ARG A 330 -24.77 -5.39 -37.56
N ASN A 331 -23.74 -5.52 -38.39
CA ASN A 331 -22.90 -6.70 -38.46
C ASN A 331 -21.88 -6.78 -37.32
N ASP A 332 -21.59 -5.67 -36.62
CA ASP A 332 -20.71 -5.66 -35.45
C ASP A 332 -21.39 -6.32 -34.25
N LEU A 333 -20.62 -7.10 -33.51
CA LEU A 333 -21.09 -7.76 -32.30
C LEU A 333 -21.10 -6.77 -31.15
N GLN A 334 -22.10 -6.89 -30.29
CA GLN A 334 -22.34 -5.99 -29.18
C GLN A 334 -22.56 -6.82 -27.92
N VAL A 335 -21.85 -6.49 -26.85
CA VAL A 335 -21.91 -7.18 -25.56
C VAL A 335 -22.39 -6.17 -24.54
N PHE A 336 -23.49 -6.48 -23.86
CA PHE A 336 -23.88 -5.77 -22.65
C PHE A 336 -23.59 -6.67 -21.46
N SER A 337 -22.91 -6.14 -20.45
CA SER A 337 -22.56 -6.86 -19.23
C SER A 337 -22.92 -6.06 -18.00
N ASP A 338 -23.33 -6.75 -16.95
CA ASP A 338 -23.66 -6.14 -15.66
C ASP A 338 -23.25 -7.07 -14.50
N GLY A 339 -23.09 -6.49 -13.31
CA GLY A 339 -22.83 -7.16 -12.05
C GLY A 339 -23.90 -6.80 -11.01
N SER A 340 -24.42 -7.79 -10.30
CA SER A 340 -25.43 -7.59 -9.26
C SER A 340 -25.04 -8.26 -7.96
N LYS A 341 -25.66 -7.80 -6.87
CA LYS A 341 -25.52 -8.37 -5.54
C LYS A 341 -26.91 -8.58 -4.95
N SER A 342 -27.18 -9.79 -4.45
CA SER A 342 -28.48 -10.13 -3.87
C SER A 342 -28.82 -9.24 -2.68
N GLU A 343 -30.11 -9.02 -2.40
CA GLU A 343 -30.55 -8.16 -1.30
C GLU A 343 -30.02 -8.66 0.06
N GLY A 344 -29.26 -7.82 0.75
CA GLY A 344 -28.60 -8.11 2.04
C GLY A 344 -27.14 -7.64 2.07
N LYS A 345 -26.66 -7.12 3.21
CA LYS A 345 -25.26 -6.61 3.37
C LYS A 345 -24.17 -7.67 3.12
N ASP A 346 -24.55 -8.95 3.20
CA ASP A 346 -23.72 -10.12 2.93
C ASP A 346 -24.32 -10.96 1.78
N GLY A 347 -24.95 -10.31 0.79
CA GLY A 347 -25.54 -10.96 -0.38
C GLY A 347 -24.51 -11.58 -1.33
N ALA A 348 -24.94 -12.61 -2.07
CA ALA A 348 -24.16 -13.24 -3.12
C ALA A 348 -24.04 -12.31 -4.32
N THR A 349 -22.87 -12.27 -4.93
CA THR A 349 -22.57 -11.47 -6.10
C THR A 349 -22.63 -12.37 -7.33
N GLY A 350 -23.29 -11.90 -8.38
CA GLY A 350 -23.36 -12.58 -9.67
C GLY A 350 -23.20 -11.59 -10.83
N GLY A 351 -22.81 -12.12 -11.98
CA GLY A 351 -22.64 -11.35 -13.20
C GLY A 351 -23.48 -11.94 -14.32
N GLY A 352 -23.82 -11.10 -15.28
CA GLY A 352 -24.60 -11.48 -16.44
C GLY A 352 -24.15 -10.73 -17.68
N TYR A 353 -24.23 -11.38 -18.83
CA TYR A 353 -24.02 -10.73 -20.11
C TYR A 353 -25.02 -11.21 -21.15
N ILE A 354 -25.23 -10.34 -22.13
CA ILE A 354 -25.89 -10.67 -23.39
C ILE A 354 -24.97 -10.28 -24.55
N VAL A 355 -25.07 -11.04 -25.64
CA VAL A 355 -24.38 -10.76 -26.90
C VAL A 355 -25.44 -10.61 -27.96
N THR A 356 -25.39 -9.51 -28.70
CA THR A 356 -26.32 -9.21 -29.79
C THR A 356 -25.58 -8.97 -31.10
N GLN A 357 -26.20 -9.34 -32.21
CA GLN A 357 -25.76 -9.04 -33.57
C GLN A 357 -26.99 -8.95 -34.47
N TYR A 358 -27.01 -7.99 -35.41
CA TYR A 358 -28.18 -7.73 -36.26
C TYR A 358 -29.48 -7.54 -35.47
N ASP A 359 -29.40 -6.89 -34.30
CA ASP A 359 -30.52 -6.67 -33.37
C ASP A 359 -31.13 -7.96 -32.79
N ILE A 360 -30.42 -9.10 -32.89
CA ILE A 360 -30.82 -10.41 -32.37
C ILE A 360 -29.88 -10.81 -31.22
N GLU A 361 -30.45 -11.33 -30.12
CA GLU A 361 -29.68 -11.96 -29.05
C GLU A 361 -29.10 -13.30 -29.53
N VAL A 362 -27.77 -13.37 -29.62
CA VAL A 362 -27.05 -14.58 -30.08
C VAL A 362 -26.47 -15.38 -28.91
N ALA A 363 -26.28 -14.77 -27.75
CA ALA A 363 -25.92 -15.45 -26.53
C ALA A 363 -26.38 -14.67 -25.30
N ARG A 364 -26.72 -15.41 -24.23
CA ARG A 364 -27.01 -14.86 -22.91
C ARG A 364 -26.51 -15.83 -21.85
N HIS A 365 -25.90 -15.29 -20.81
CA HIS A 365 -25.44 -16.11 -19.70
C HIS A 365 -25.48 -15.35 -18.38
N ALA A 366 -25.80 -16.09 -17.32
CA ALA A 366 -25.82 -15.63 -15.93
C ALA A 366 -24.95 -16.56 -15.09
N PHE A 367 -24.15 -16.01 -14.18
CA PHE A 367 -23.24 -16.79 -13.33
C PHE A 367 -23.12 -16.20 -11.92
N SER A 368 -22.81 -17.06 -10.94
CA SER A 368 -22.55 -16.67 -9.55
C SER A 368 -21.05 -16.62 -9.27
N LEU A 369 -20.61 -15.58 -8.55
CA LEU A 369 -19.31 -15.53 -7.89
C LEU A 369 -19.43 -15.78 -6.37
N GLY A 370 -20.64 -15.98 -5.85
CA GLY A 370 -20.92 -16.23 -4.45
C GLY A 370 -20.66 -15.02 -3.55
N LEU A 371 -20.40 -15.28 -2.26
CA LEU A 371 -20.26 -14.25 -1.21
C LEU A 371 -18.91 -13.52 -1.20
N ASN A 372 -17.96 -14.03 -1.98
CA ASN A 372 -16.55 -13.74 -1.88
C ASN A 372 -16.05 -12.77 -2.97
N ALA A 373 -16.96 -12.13 -3.71
CA ALA A 373 -16.67 -11.16 -4.75
C ALA A 373 -17.53 -9.89 -4.60
N GLU A 374 -17.12 -8.79 -5.21
CA GLU A 374 -17.88 -7.55 -5.30
C GLU A 374 -18.46 -7.33 -6.70
N VAL A 375 -19.42 -6.42 -6.83
CA VAL A 375 -20.08 -6.08 -8.11
C VAL A 375 -19.05 -5.73 -9.20
N PHE A 376 -17.99 -5.00 -8.84
CA PHE A 376 -16.86 -4.70 -9.73
C PHE A 376 -16.24 -5.97 -10.35
N ASP A 377 -16.03 -7.01 -9.55
CA ASP A 377 -15.41 -8.26 -9.99
C ASP A 377 -16.38 -9.04 -10.90
N ALA A 378 -17.67 -9.05 -10.56
CA ALA A 378 -18.71 -9.70 -11.35
C ALA A 378 -18.88 -9.08 -12.72
N GLU A 379 -18.85 -7.76 -12.80
CA GLU A 379 -19.03 -7.04 -14.05
C GLU A 379 -17.80 -7.12 -14.95
N ALA A 380 -16.59 -7.02 -14.40
CA ALA A 380 -15.35 -7.30 -15.14
C ALA A 380 -15.36 -8.74 -15.70
N THR A 381 -15.80 -9.69 -14.89
CA THR A 381 -15.95 -11.10 -15.32
C THR A 381 -17.01 -11.25 -16.40
N ALA A 382 -18.13 -10.53 -16.28
CA ALA A 382 -19.23 -10.60 -17.24
C ALA A 382 -18.81 -9.99 -18.60
N ALA A 383 -18.14 -8.84 -18.60
CA ALA A 383 -17.60 -8.22 -19.81
C ALA A 383 -16.60 -9.15 -20.52
N THR A 384 -15.70 -9.78 -19.75
CA THR A 384 -14.68 -10.69 -20.28
C THR A 384 -15.28 -11.97 -20.83
N ARG A 385 -16.20 -12.60 -20.09
CA ARG A 385 -16.91 -13.80 -20.57
C ARG A 385 -17.80 -13.49 -21.76
N GLY A 386 -18.44 -12.32 -21.79
CA GLY A 386 -19.22 -11.85 -22.93
C GLY A 386 -18.37 -11.63 -24.17
N ALA A 387 -17.18 -11.06 -24.02
CA ALA A 387 -16.22 -10.90 -25.11
C ALA A 387 -15.74 -12.26 -25.65
N ALA A 388 -15.43 -13.21 -24.76
CA ALA A 388 -15.07 -14.57 -25.14
C ALA A 388 -16.22 -15.28 -25.88
N ALA A 389 -17.45 -15.14 -25.38
CA ALA A 389 -18.65 -15.70 -26.01
C ALA A 389 -18.90 -15.10 -27.39
N ALA A 390 -18.70 -13.79 -27.54
CA ALA A 390 -18.80 -13.10 -28.83
C ALA A 390 -17.73 -13.58 -29.83
N LEU A 391 -16.48 -13.77 -29.38
CA LEU A 391 -15.40 -14.31 -30.21
C LEU A 391 -15.69 -15.75 -30.66
N ALA A 392 -16.35 -16.56 -29.82
CA ALA A 392 -16.73 -17.92 -30.14
C ALA A 392 -17.91 -18.03 -31.12
N GLN A 393 -18.65 -16.95 -31.38
CA GLN A 393 -19.78 -16.98 -32.31
C GLN A 393 -19.30 -17.22 -33.75
N PRO A 394 -19.92 -18.15 -34.50
CA PRO A 394 -19.59 -18.36 -35.92
C PRO A 394 -19.73 -17.09 -36.77
N SER A 395 -20.62 -16.20 -36.35
CA SER A 395 -20.92 -14.91 -36.99
C SER A 395 -19.92 -13.79 -36.67
N ALA A 396 -18.94 -14.03 -35.78
CA ALA A 396 -17.87 -13.07 -35.48
C ALA A 396 -16.99 -12.74 -36.70
N ARG A 397 -16.99 -13.59 -37.72
CA ARG A 397 -16.31 -13.36 -39.00
C ARG A 397 -16.91 -12.21 -39.83
N PHE A 398 -18.15 -11.83 -39.54
CA PHE A 398 -18.89 -10.76 -40.23
C PHE A 398 -18.74 -9.39 -39.58
N ALA A 399 -18.41 -9.38 -38.28
CA ALA A 399 -18.15 -8.16 -37.54
C ALA A 399 -16.79 -7.59 -37.93
N LYS A 400 -16.66 -6.26 -37.95
CA LYS A 400 -15.37 -5.59 -37.91
C LYS A 400 -14.96 -5.45 -36.44
N ASP A 401 -15.74 -4.69 -35.68
CA ASP A 401 -15.45 -4.35 -34.28
C ASP A 401 -16.37 -5.15 -33.33
N LEU A 402 -15.90 -5.32 -32.09
CA LEU A 402 -16.71 -5.83 -30.98
C LEU A 402 -16.94 -4.68 -30.00
N TRP A 403 -18.20 -4.34 -29.76
CA TRP A 403 -18.56 -3.30 -28.81
C TRP A 403 -18.92 -3.90 -27.46
N ILE A 404 -18.34 -3.37 -26.38
CA ILE A 404 -18.64 -3.78 -25.01
C ILE A 404 -19.21 -2.60 -24.24
N PHE A 405 -20.35 -2.83 -23.63
CA PHE A 405 -21.17 -1.88 -22.92
C PHE A 405 -21.37 -2.35 -21.49
N LEU A 406 -21.05 -1.47 -20.55
CA LEU A 406 -21.20 -1.70 -19.12
C LEU A 406 -21.36 -0.36 -18.39
N ASP A 407 -21.97 -0.37 -17.21
CA ASP A 407 -22.37 0.84 -16.50
C ASP A 407 -21.49 1.19 -15.29
N ASN A 408 -20.61 0.29 -14.86
CA ASN A 408 -19.58 0.58 -13.89
C ASN A 408 -18.38 1.24 -14.53
N TYR A 409 -18.31 2.52 -14.22
CA TYR A 409 -17.29 3.40 -14.75
C TYR A 409 -15.87 2.93 -14.44
N GLU A 410 -15.59 2.44 -13.23
CA GLU A 410 -14.22 1.99 -12.91
C GLU A 410 -13.85 0.72 -13.68
N VAL A 411 -14.78 -0.19 -13.96
CA VAL A 411 -14.49 -1.35 -14.83
C VAL A 411 -14.22 -0.86 -16.25
N THR A 412 -15.02 0.07 -16.80
CA THR A 412 -14.81 0.59 -18.17
C THR A 412 -13.41 1.18 -18.35
N LEU A 413 -12.95 1.99 -17.40
CA LEU A 413 -11.65 2.64 -17.46
C LEU A 413 -10.50 1.64 -17.45
N ARG A 414 -10.65 0.54 -16.70
CA ARG A 414 -9.59 -0.46 -16.52
C ARG A 414 -9.60 -1.54 -17.59
N LEU A 415 -10.76 -1.88 -18.13
CA LEU A 415 -10.91 -2.89 -19.17
C LEU A 415 -10.12 -2.47 -20.42
N GLY A 416 -9.37 -3.40 -21.00
CA GLY A 416 -8.47 -3.13 -22.13
C GLY A 416 -7.13 -2.46 -21.74
N SER A 417 -6.87 -2.26 -20.44
CA SER A 417 -5.59 -1.76 -19.92
C SER A 417 -4.99 -2.74 -18.91
N GLN A 418 -3.68 -2.63 -18.70
CA GLN A 418 -2.98 -3.39 -17.67
C GLN A 418 -3.46 -3.00 -16.26
N PHE A 419 -3.83 -3.99 -15.43
CA PHE A 419 -4.43 -3.74 -14.12
C PHE A 419 -3.92 -4.66 -13.01
N ASN A 420 -3.26 -4.08 -12.00
CA ASN A 420 -2.72 -4.82 -10.85
C ASN A 420 -3.67 -4.83 -9.64
N GLY A 421 -4.99 -4.86 -9.89
CA GLY A 421 -6.03 -4.72 -8.87
C GLY A 421 -6.81 -6.01 -8.59
N SER A 422 -8.07 -5.84 -8.16
CA SER A 422 -8.99 -6.97 -7.93
C SER A 422 -9.30 -7.67 -9.26
N SER A 423 -9.36 -9.00 -9.27
CA SER A 423 -9.61 -9.79 -10.49
C SER A 423 -8.56 -9.58 -11.59
N GLN A 424 -7.29 -9.37 -11.25
CA GLN A 424 -6.19 -9.17 -12.22
C GLN A 424 -6.22 -10.20 -13.37
N SER A 425 -6.39 -11.49 -13.07
CA SER A 425 -6.45 -12.53 -14.10
C SER A 425 -7.58 -12.33 -15.11
N VAL A 426 -8.73 -11.78 -14.68
CA VAL A 426 -9.86 -11.49 -15.58
C VAL A 426 -9.50 -10.36 -16.55
N PHE A 427 -8.78 -9.34 -16.08
CA PHE A 427 -8.29 -8.27 -16.95
C PHE A 427 -7.20 -8.76 -17.90
N ASP A 428 -6.32 -9.66 -17.45
CA ASP A 428 -5.32 -10.31 -18.31
C ASP A 428 -5.99 -11.17 -19.39
N ASP A 429 -6.99 -11.99 -19.02
CA ASP A 429 -7.81 -12.78 -19.95
C ASP A 429 -8.49 -11.86 -20.99
N PHE A 430 -8.98 -10.69 -20.57
CA PHE A 430 -9.57 -9.72 -21.48
C PHE A 430 -8.57 -9.17 -22.51
N LEU A 431 -7.33 -8.91 -22.10
CA LEU A 431 -6.27 -8.47 -23.02
C LEU A 431 -5.93 -9.58 -24.03
N ASP A 432 -5.90 -10.83 -23.59
CA ASP A 432 -5.69 -11.98 -24.47
C ASP A 432 -6.84 -12.15 -25.48
N ILE A 433 -8.09 -11.99 -25.03
CA ILE A 433 -9.27 -11.99 -25.89
C ILE A 433 -9.21 -10.82 -26.89
N SER A 434 -8.73 -9.65 -26.48
CA SER A 434 -8.56 -8.48 -27.36
C SER A 434 -7.55 -8.75 -28.48
N ARG A 435 -6.43 -9.41 -28.17
CA ARG A 435 -5.45 -9.85 -29.17
C ARG A 435 -6.03 -10.93 -30.09
N ALA A 436 -6.76 -11.90 -29.53
CA ALA A 436 -7.39 -12.96 -30.28
C ALA A 436 -8.48 -12.42 -31.24
N TRP A 437 -9.25 -11.42 -30.81
CA TRP A 437 -10.22 -10.74 -31.66
C TRP A 437 -9.55 -10.14 -32.90
N ALA A 438 -8.43 -9.44 -32.74
CA ALA A 438 -7.69 -8.88 -33.87
C ALA A 438 -7.18 -9.97 -34.84
N GLN A 439 -6.84 -11.16 -34.34
CA GLN A 439 -6.28 -12.27 -35.14
C GLN A 439 -7.33 -13.25 -35.69
N ARG A 440 -8.61 -13.08 -35.34
CA ARG A 440 -9.67 -14.03 -35.73
C ARG A 440 -9.85 -14.15 -37.25
N PRO A 441 -10.33 -15.31 -37.74
CA PRO A 441 -10.77 -15.46 -39.13
C PRO A 441 -11.91 -14.49 -39.47
N ARG A 442 -11.79 -13.79 -40.59
CA ARG A 442 -12.76 -12.79 -41.05
C ARG A 442 -12.92 -12.83 -42.57
N LEU A 443 -13.97 -12.19 -43.08
CA LEU A 443 -14.16 -12.08 -44.52
C LEU A 443 -13.00 -11.29 -45.17
N PRO A 444 -12.54 -11.66 -46.39
CA PRO A 444 -11.36 -11.05 -47.01
C PRO A 444 -11.42 -9.53 -47.21
N HIS A 445 -12.64 -8.97 -47.33
CA HIS A 445 -12.85 -7.53 -47.52
C HIS A 445 -12.98 -6.74 -46.22
N LEU A 446 -12.98 -7.40 -45.04
CA LEU A 446 -13.08 -6.72 -43.76
C LEU A 446 -11.69 -6.36 -43.22
N PRO A 447 -11.44 -5.07 -42.88
CA PRO A 447 -10.19 -4.68 -42.25
C PRO A 447 -10.07 -5.29 -40.84
N PRO A 448 -8.86 -5.27 -40.23
CA PRO A 448 -8.73 -5.59 -38.81
C PRO A 448 -9.59 -4.66 -37.98
N GLY A 449 -10.40 -5.24 -37.11
CA GLY A 449 -11.16 -4.48 -36.12
C GLY A 449 -10.74 -4.84 -34.71
N GLU A 450 -11.26 -4.08 -33.77
CA GLU A 450 -10.81 -4.05 -32.39
C GLU A 450 -11.99 -4.27 -31.43
N ILE A 451 -11.67 -4.57 -30.17
CA ILE A 451 -12.65 -4.53 -29.09
C ILE A 451 -12.72 -3.10 -28.58
N ARG A 452 -13.90 -2.48 -28.69
CA ARG A 452 -14.17 -1.11 -28.26
C ARG A 452 -15.05 -1.13 -27.02
N ILE A 453 -14.63 -0.41 -26.00
CA ILE A 453 -15.31 -0.35 -24.71
C ILE A 453 -15.98 1.02 -24.58
N ARG A 454 -17.25 1.04 -24.19
CA ARG A 454 -17.98 2.29 -23.97
C ARG A 454 -18.85 2.21 -22.73
N TRP A 455 -18.81 3.27 -21.94
CA TRP A 455 -19.67 3.40 -20.77
C TRP A 455 -21.13 3.66 -21.17
N VAL A 456 -22.05 3.02 -20.45
CA VAL A 456 -23.50 3.17 -20.64
C VAL A 456 -24.14 3.62 -19.33
N PRO A 457 -25.08 4.58 -19.35
CA PRO A 457 -25.76 4.97 -18.13
C PRO A 457 -26.80 3.90 -17.72
N GLY A 458 -26.67 3.39 -16.50
CA GLY A 458 -27.62 2.43 -15.92
C GLY A 458 -29.01 3.00 -15.66
N HIS A 459 -30.02 2.11 -15.69
CA HIS A 459 -31.44 2.36 -15.37
C HIS A 459 -32.17 3.43 -16.21
N LEU A 460 -31.98 3.45 -17.53
CA LEU A 460 -32.59 4.44 -18.44
C LEU A 460 -33.26 3.82 -19.70
N ASN A 461 -33.86 2.63 -19.58
CA ASN A 461 -34.56 1.94 -20.66
C ASN A 461 -33.69 1.72 -21.90
N ILE A 462 -32.46 1.26 -21.68
CA ILE A 462 -31.57 0.77 -22.73
C ILE A 462 -31.71 -0.76 -22.70
N LEU A 463 -32.43 -1.31 -23.69
CA LEU A 463 -32.86 -2.71 -23.72
C LEU A 463 -31.71 -3.69 -23.42
N GLY A 464 -30.53 -3.47 -24.02
CA GLY A 464 -29.39 -4.34 -23.80
C GLY A 464 -28.84 -4.30 -22.37
N ASN A 465 -28.79 -3.11 -21.75
CA ASN A 465 -28.35 -2.96 -20.37
C ASN A 465 -29.36 -3.56 -19.38
N GLU A 466 -30.66 -3.41 -19.65
CA GLU A 466 -31.71 -4.00 -18.81
C GLU A 466 -31.72 -5.53 -18.87
N ALA A 467 -31.47 -6.09 -20.05
CA ALA A 467 -31.32 -7.52 -20.21
C ALA A 467 -30.07 -8.07 -19.48
N ALA A 468 -28.95 -7.32 -19.52
CA ALA A 468 -27.75 -7.64 -18.74
C ALA A 468 -28.00 -7.55 -17.22
N ASP A 469 -28.67 -6.50 -16.73
CA ASP A 469 -29.07 -6.35 -15.32
C ASP A 469 -29.95 -7.51 -14.85
N LYS A 470 -30.92 -7.92 -15.69
CA LYS A 470 -31.74 -9.09 -15.41
C LYS A 470 -30.90 -10.36 -15.31
N ALA A 471 -29.97 -10.58 -16.24
CA ALA A 471 -29.06 -11.73 -16.21
C ALA A 471 -28.12 -11.69 -14.99
N ALA A 472 -27.67 -10.51 -14.57
CA ALA A 472 -26.81 -10.35 -13.40
C ALA A 472 -27.57 -10.65 -12.09
N LYS A 473 -28.83 -10.22 -11.98
CA LYS A 473 -29.72 -10.57 -10.87
C LYS A 473 -30.03 -12.06 -10.80
N GLU A 474 -30.28 -12.69 -11.95
CA GLU A 474 -30.39 -14.16 -12.05
C GLU A 474 -29.08 -14.82 -11.58
N GLY A 475 -27.92 -14.31 -11.99
CA GLY A 475 -26.61 -14.80 -11.58
C GLY A 475 -26.35 -14.67 -10.08
N ALA A 476 -26.81 -13.59 -9.45
CA ALA A 476 -26.68 -13.39 -8.01
C ALA A 476 -27.57 -14.34 -7.18
N ALA A 477 -28.66 -14.85 -7.78
CA ALA A 477 -29.53 -15.84 -7.18
C ALA A 477 -29.05 -17.29 -7.37
N LEU A 478 -28.07 -17.53 -8.26
CA LEU A 478 -27.50 -18.86 -8.49
C LEU A 478 -26.64 -19.31 -7.30
N PRO A 479 -26.54 -20.64 -7.05
CA PRO A 479 -25.71 -21.17 -5.97
C PRO A 479 -24.24 -20.76 -6.14
N PRO A 480 -23.52 -20.53 -5.03
CA PRO A 480 -22.12 -20.14 -5.09
C PRO A 480 -21.26 -21.25 -5.73
N PRO A 481 -20.13 -20.89 -6.35
CA PRO A 481 -19.21 -21.88 -6.90
C PRO A 481 -18.64 -22.78 -5.79
N SER A 482 -18.27 -24.01 -6.14
CA SER A 482 -17.83 -25.04 -5.19
C SER A 482 -16.60 -24.66 -4.36
N ASN A 483 -15.67 -23.89 -4.93
CA ASN A 483 -14.47 -23.39 -4.27
C ASN A 483 -14.38 -21.86 -4.42
N PRO A 484 -15.15 -21.07 -3.65
CA PRO A 484 -15.19 -19.63 -3.83
C PRO A 484 -13.94 -18.96 -3.27
N ILE A 485 -13.10 -18.43 -4.17
CA ILE A 485 -11.91 -17.65 -3.83
C ILE A 485 -12.34 -16.20 -3.53
N CYS A 486 -11.79 -15.59 -2.48
CA CYS A 486 -12.00 -14.18 -2.20
C CYS A 486 -11.23 -13.28 -3.16
N THR A 487 -11.95 -12.36 -3.79
CA THR A 487 -11.34 -11.25 -4.53
C THR A 487 -10.70 -10.27 -3.56
N LEU A 488 -9.73 -9.50 -4.05
CA LEU A 488 -9.05 -8.48 -3.26
C LEU A 488 -10.02 -7.40 -2.78
N ALA A 489 -11.00 -7.03 -3.61
CA ALA A 489 -12.06 -6.09 -3.23
C ALA A 489 -12.89 -6.65 -2.06
N SER A 490 -13.30 -7.91 -2.15
CA SER A 490 -14.07 -8.60 -1.10
C SER A 490 -13.28 -8.70 0.21
N LEU A 491 -11.99 -9.04 0.15
CA LEU A 491 -11.12 -9.05 1.34
C LEU A 491 -11.05 -7.71 2.07
N LYS A 492 -10.95 -6.60 1.32
CA LYS A 492 -10.97 -5.25 1.90
C LYS A 492 -12.33 -4.92 2.49
N ARG A 493 -13.43 -5.31 1.83
CA ARG A 493 -14.79 -5.15 2.37
C ARG A 493 -14.93 -5.94 3.67
N LEU A 494 -14.49 -7.19 3.71
CA LEU A 494 -14.56 -8.06 4.89
C LEU A 494 -13.86 -7.42 6.09
N ALA A 495 -12.68 -6.82 5.89
CA ALA A 495 -11.97 -6.10 6.95
C ALA A 495 -12.79 -4.92 7.51
N LYS A 496 -13.45 -4.15 6.63
CA LYS A 496 -14.34 -3.05 7.01
C LYS A 496 -15.61 -3.55 7.73
N VAL A 497 -16.21 -4.63 7.24
CA VAL A 497 -17.41 -5.24 7.83
C VAL A 497 -17.11 -5.78 9.22
N ASN A 498 -15.98 -6.45 9.41
CA ASN A 498 -15.54 -6.93 10.72
C ASN A 498 -15.36 -5.78 11.71
N ALA A 499 -14.79 -4.66 11.28
CA ALA A 499 -14.67 -3.47 12.10
C ALA A 499 -16.04 -2.90 12.50
N CYS A 500 -16.97 -2.77 11.54
CA CYS A 500 -18.35 -2.35 11.85
C CYS A 500 -19.05 -3.32 12.80
N LYS A 501 -18.91 -4.63 12.61
CA LYS A 501 -19.51 -5.65 13.51
C LYS A 501 -18.94 -5.52 14.93
N ALA A 502 -17.64 -5.31 15.06
CA ALA A 502 -16.99 -5.08 16.36
C ALA A 502 -17.47 -3.79 17.03
N ASP A 503 -17.67 -2.73 16.25
CA ASP A 503 -18.18 -1.43 16.71
C ASP A 503 -19.63 -1.55 17.22
N THR A 504 -20.50 -2.19 16.45
CA THR A 504 -21.89 -2.49 16.86
C THR A 504 -21.93 -3.40 18.09
N GLN A 505 -21.08 -4.43 18.15
CA GLN A 505 -20.99 -5.31 19.32
C GLN A 505 -20.54 -4.54 20.57
N LEU A 506 -19.56 -3.64 20.41
CA LEU A 506 -19.11 -2.78 21.49
C LEU A 506 -20.27 -1.90 21.98
N TRP A 507 -20.94 -1.17 21.08
CA TRP A 507 -22.13 -0.36 21.41
C TRP A 507 -23.16 -1.15 22.21
N ASN A 508 -23.52 -2.35 21.74
CA ASN A 508 -24.47 -3.22 22.42
C ASN A 508 -23.99 -3.66 23.82
N THR A 509 -22.69 -3.76 24.05
CA THR A 509 -22.11 -4.21 25.31
C THR A 509 -21.96 -3.06 26.33
N ILE A 510 -21.48 -1.88 25.89
CA ILE A 510 -21.06 -0.81 26.80
C ILE A 510 -22.04 0.37 26.90
N SER A 511 -23.00 0.50 25.97
CA SER A 511 -23.94 1.63 25.96
C SER A 511 -25.02 1.48 27.05
N PRO A 512 -25.31 2.54 27.85
CA PRO A 512 -26.39 2.52 28.83
C PRO A 512 -27.76 2.29 28.16
N GLN A 513 -28.65 1.54 28.82
CA GLN A 513 -29.95 1.14 28.26
C GLN A 513 -30.80 2.34 27.78
N TYR A 514 -30.85 3.41 28.57
CA TYR A 514 -31.55 4.65 28.22
C TYR A 514 -31.17 5.22 26.84
N TYR A 515 -29.89 5.13 26.44
CA TYR A 515 -29.45 5.62 25.12
C TYR A 515 -29.81 4.67 23.98
N LYS A 516 -29.87 3.36 24.25
CA LYS A 516 -30.36 2.38 23.27
C LYS A 516 -31.84 2.61 22.99
N ASP A 517 -32.61 2.87 24.04
CA ASP A 517 -34.05 3.10 23.91
C ASP A 517 -34.38 4.37 23.11
N LEU A 518 -33.54 5.42 23.22
CA LEU A 518 -33.67 6.65 22.42
C LEU A 518 -33.41 6.44 20.92
N LEU A 519 -32.41 5.63 20.56
CA LEU A 519 -32.04 5.37 19.16
C LEU A 519 -32.99 4.39 18.47
N TYR A 520 -33.59 3.45 19.21
CA TYR A 520 -34.64 2.56 18.68
C TYR A 520 -36.05 3.18 18.73
N GLY A 521 -36.24 4.30 19.43
CA GLY A 521 -37.51 5.04 19.51
C GLY A 521 -37.76 6.00 18.32
N GLN A 522 -36.80 6.20 17.43
CA GLN A 522 -36.95 6.99 16.20
C GLN A 522 -36.96 6.09 14.97
N GLY A 523 -37.92 5.17 14.91
CA GLY A 523 -38.34 4.51 13.67
C GLY A 523 -39.64 5.14 13.17
N VAL A 524 -39.53 6.17 12.34
CA VAL A 524 -40.51 6.54 11.31
C VAL A 524 -39.77 6.73 10.00
#